data_AF-A0A1Q5KZN0-F1
#
_entry.id   AF-A0A1Q5KZN0-F1
#
_cell.length_a   1.000
_cell.length_b   1.000
_cell.length_c   1.000
_cell.angle_alpha   90.00
_cell.angle_beta   90.00
_cell.angle_gamma   90.00
#
_symmetry.space_group_name_H-M   'P 1'
#
loop_
_entity.id
_entity.type
_entity.pdbx_description
1 polymer ?
#
loop_
_entity_poly.entity_id
_entity_poly.type
_entity_poly.pdbx_seq_one_letter_code
_entity_poly.pdbx_strand_id
1 'polypeptide(L)'
;MANAWLVLAVPDEDRTHGGNDGYEDEPSEHYGWDSTVPNHAALTIGDVIALWDTKSLLGVSIIENIDTGQAVKETYTCPECGRARASRPRRNKAPAYRCWNCKAEFDAPAVHHKEVTTYRSRHSAAWVDLAGLLIGAELRSLCHSPNSQLSLRPLDWARLREKIVVSSAATSVRITDRAQRQLAGGHRLVMVRARVGQGAFRRHLLEEQGAVCAFTGPAPAAALEAAHLYSYAADGQHRPQGGLLLRRDLHRLFDLGLIAVDPRQDTLDVAPELAGFVDYTRLHGRPVAVLLGRGHQAWLAAHWDLHRNSR
;
A
#
# COMPACT_ATOMS: atom_id res chain seq x y z
N MET A 1 12.72 -16.08 9.29
CA MET A 1 12.95 -14.63 9.04
C MET A 1 12.04 -14.25 7.89
N ALA A 2 11.27 -13.16 8.02
CA ALA A 2 10.44 -12.65 6.92
C ALA A 2 11.33 -12.27 5.73
N ASN A 3 10.91 -12.59 4.50
CA ASN A 3 11.62 -12.17 3.30
C ASN A 3 11.25 -10.72 2.97
N ALA A 4 12.05 -10.06 2.14
CA ALA A 4 11.70 -8.75 1.60
C ALA A 4 11.70 -8.75 0.08
N TRP A 5 10.80 -7.95 -0.48
CA TRP A 5 10.55 -7.88 -1.90
C TRP A 5 10.51 -6.45 -2.40
N LEU A 6 11.17 -6.17 -3.52
CA LEU A 6 10.92 -4.97 -4.32
C LEU A 6 9.82 -5.30 -5.32
N VAL A 7 8.71 -4.55 -5.23
CA VAL A 7 7.46 -4.79 -5.96
C VAL A 7 7.19 -3.63 -6.91
N LEU A 8 7.24 -3.89 -8.21
CA LEU A 8 7.04 -2.87 -9.23
C LEU A 8 5.56 -2.52 -9.39
N ALA A 9 5.19 -1.30 -9.02
CA ALA A 9 3.88 -0.70 -9.23
C ALA A 9 3.97 0.25 -10.44
N VAL A 10 3.65 -0.25 -11.64
CA VAL A 10 3.68 0.57 -12.86
C VAL A 10 2.34 1.31 -13.00
N PRO A 11 2.33 2.65 -13.07
CA PRO A 11 1.13 3.42 -13.43
C PRO A 11 0.61 2.98 -14.81
N ASP A 12 -0.71 3.01 -15.01
CA ASP A 12 -1.35 2.50 -16.24
C ASP A 12 -0.78 3.09 -17.55
N GLU A 13 -0.27 4.33 -17.52
CA GLU A 13 0.27 5.03 -18.68
C GLU A 13 1.64 4.51 -19.18
N ASP A 14 2.44 3.89 -18.30
CA ASP A 14 3.82 3.44 -18.59
C ASP A 14 3.95 1.91 -18.75
N ARG A 15 2.83 1.17 -18.71
CA ARG A 15 2.82 -0.30 -18.83
C ARG A 15 3.28 -0.73 -20.23
N THR A 16 4.57 -1.08 -20.37
CA THR A 16 5.22 -1.48 -21.64
C THR A 16 5.06 -2.97 -22.01
N HIS A 17 4.44 -3.79 -21.15
CA HIS A 17 4.18 -5.21 -21.43
C HIS A 17 2.67 -5.48 -21.53
N GLY A 18 2.15 -5.46 -22.76
CA GLY A 18 0.72 -5.68 -23.09
C GLY A 18 0.26 -7.13 -23.00
N GLY A 19 0.76 -7.89 -22.02
CA GLY A 19 0.33 -9.28 -21.77
C GLY A 19 -0.45 -9.46 -20.45
N ASN A 20 -0.55 -8.40 -19.65
CA ASN A 20 -1.36 -8.39 -18.46
C ASN A 20 -2.46 -7.36 -18.68
N ASP A 21 -3.71 -7.83 -18.81
CA ASP A 21 -4.85 -7.01 -18.39
C ASP A 21 -4.50 -6.50 -16.99
N GLY A 22 -4.40 -5.18 -16.89
CA GLY A 22 -3.76 -4.50 -15.79
C GLY A 22 -4.48 -4.80 -14.48
N TYR A 23 -3.71 -5.00 -13.42
CA TYR A 23 -4.26 -4.92 -12.07
C TYR A 23 -4.45 -3.45 -11.71
N GLU A 24 -5.60 -3.11 -11.14
CA GLU A 24 -5.84 -1.81 -10.52
C GLU A 24 -5.07 -1.80 -9.18
N ASP A 25 -3.77 -1.52 -9.25
CA ASP A 25 -2.91 -1.45 -8.06
C ASP A 25 -3.16 -0.12 -7.34
N GLU A 26 -3.40 -0.17 -6.03
CA GLU A 26 -3.31 0.99 -5.14
C GLU A 26 -2.07 0.73 -4.27
N PRO A 27 -0.91 1.32 -4.60
CA PRO A 27 0.35 0.93 -3.96
C PRO A 27 0.30 1.00 -2.44
N SER A 28 -0.52 1.89 -1.87
CA SER A 28 -0.67 2.02 -0.43
C SER A 28 -1.59 0.99 0.24
N GLU A 29 -2.31 0.17 -0.53
CA GLU A 29 -3.25 -0.85 -0.01
C GLU A 29 -2.98 -2.27 -0.47
N HIS A 30 -2.90 -2.45 -1.79
CA HIS A 30 -2.98 -3.75 -2.40
C HIS A 30 -2.19 -3.77 -3.70
N TYR A 31 -1.64 -4.93 -3.99
CA TYR A 31 -0.95 -5.19 -5.23
C TYR A 31 -1.49 -6.49 -5.83
N GLY A 32 -1.88 -6.44 -7.10
CA GLY A 32 -2.40 -7.58 -7.83
C GLY A 32 -1.33 -8.24 -8.67
N TRP A 33 -1.31 -9.58 -8.69
CA TRP A 33 -0.49 -10.34 -9.63
C TRP A 33 -1.14 -11.69 -9.94
N ASP A 34 -0.56 -12.47 -10.86
CA ASP A 34 -1.03 -13.82 -11.18
C ASP A 34 0.11 -14.81 -11.36
N SER A 35 -0.28 -16.07 -11.57
CA SER A 35 0.61 -17.21 -11.80
C SER A 35 1.50 -17.15 -13.04
N THR A 36 1.39 -16.11 -13.88
CA THR A 36 2.34 -15.85 -14.98
C THR A 36 3.49 -14.94 -14.58
N VAL A 37 3.38 -14.23 -13.45
CA VAL A 37 4.43 -13.37 -12.92
C VAL A 37 5.51 -14.23 -12.27
N PRO A 38 6.80 -14.11 -12.65
CA PRO A 38 7.86 -14.83 -11.96
C PRO A 38 7.88 -14.49 -10.47
N ASN A 39 8.12 -15.50 -9.62
CA ASN A 39 8.03 -15.44 -8.16
C ASN A 39 6.61 -15.27 -7.58
N HIS A 40 5.54 -15.45 -8.36
CA HIS A 40 4.16 -15.25 -7.89
C HIS A 40 3.80 -15.98 -6.59
N ALA A 41 4.35 -17.17 -6.36
CA ALA A 41 4.04 -18.02 -5.20
C ALA A 41 5.04 -17.87 -4.05
N ALA A 42 6.07 -17.04 -4.22
CA ALA A 42 7.15 -16.91 -3.23
C ALA A 42 6.84 -15.87 -2.15
N LEU A 43 5.91 -14.94 -2.40
CA LEU A 43 5.45 -13.96 -1.42
C LEU A 43 4.54 -14.65 -0.40
N THR A 44 4.77 -14.38 0.87
CA THR A 44 3.99 -14.93 1.97
C THR A 44 3.52 -13.86 2.95
N ILE A 45 2.48 -14.17 3.73
CA ILE A 45 2.02 -13.30 4.81
C ILE A 45 3.18 -13.08 5.79
N GLY A 46 3.42 -11.82 6.15
CA GLY A 46 4.53 -11.38 6.99
C GLY A 46 5.77 -10.92 6.23
N ASP A 47 5.85 -11.13 4.92
CA ASP A 47 6.95 -10.58 4.11
C ASP A 47 6.88 -9.06 4.01
N VAL A 48 8.04 -8.42 3.96
CA VAL A 48 8.18 -6.98 3.71
C VAL A 48 8.11 -6.70 2.22
N ILE A 49 7.38 -5.66 1.83
CA ILE A 49 7.31 -5.19 0.45
C ILE A 49 7.72 -3.72 0.37
N ALA A 50 8.56 -3.40 -0.61
CA ALA A 50 8.91 -2.05 -1.01
C ALA A 50 8.32 -1.79 -2.40
N LEU A 51 7.36 -0.86 -2.49
CA LEU A 51 6.69 -0.54 -3.76
C LEU A 51 7.35 0.66 -4.42
N TRP A 52 7.52 0.61 -5.74
CA TRP A 52 8.23 1.62 -6.52
C TRP A 52 7.68 1.72 -7.95
N ASP A 53 7.85 2.87 -8.60
CA ASP A 53 7.24 3.23 -9.90
C ASP A 53 8.24 3.28 -11.07
N THR A 54 9.33 2.52 -10.99
CA THR A 54 10.56 2.59 -11.84
C THR A 54 11.48 3.78 -11.58
N LYS A 55 10.95 4.91 -11.12
CA LYS A 55 11.72 6.14 -10.89
C LYS A 55 12.18 6.23 -9.45
N SER A 56 11.29 5.94 -8.50
CA SER A 56 11.56 6.11 -7.09
C SER A 56 10.74 5.18 -6.21
N LEU A 57 11.16 5.06 -4.95
CA LEU A 57 10.39 4.41 -3.89
C LEU A 57 9.07 5.15 -3.69
N LEU A 58 7.98 4.40 -3.52
CA LEU A 58 6.67 4.92 -3.11
C LEU A 58 6.47 4.74 -1.60
N GLY A 59 6.80 3.56 -1.10
CA GLY A 59 6.66 3.24 0.31
C GLY A 59 6.99 1.79 0.61
N VAL A 60 6.91 1.45 1.89
CA VAL A 60 7.16 0.10 2.40
C VAL A 60 6.01 -0.36 3.27
N SER A 61 5.76 -1.65 3.30
CA SER A 61 4.80 -2.27 4.21
C SER A 61 5.09 -3.76 4.43
N ILE A 62 4.20 -4.44 5.16
CA ILE A 62 4.22 -5.87 5.43
C ILE A 62 2.94 -6.47 4.83
N ILE A 63 3.07 -7.62 4.18
CA ILE A 63 1.91 -8.37 3.67
C ILE A 63 1.12 -8.93 4.85
N GLU A 64 -0.13 -8.50 5.00
CA GLU A 64 -1.03 -8.97 6.06
C GLU A 64 -1.85 -10.17 5.61
N ASN A 65 -2.22 -10.16 4.34
CA ASN A 65 -3.03 -11.21 3.73
C ASN A 65 -2.74 -11.28 2.23
N ILE A 66 -2.98 -12.45 1.64
CA ILE A 66 -2.98 -12.65 0.20
C ILE A 66 -4.28 -13.36 -0.18
N ASP A 67 -5.16 -12.66 -0.88
CA ASP A 67 -6.36 -13.25 -1.45
C ASP A 67 -5.98 -14.00 -2.73
N THR A 68 -6.55 -15.19 -2.91
CA THR A 68 -6.34 -16.01 -4.12
C THR A 68 -7.65 -16.24 -4.85
N GLY A 69 -7.57 -16.29 -6.18
CA GLY A 69 -8.73 -16.49 -7.05
C GLY A 69 -8.31 -17.13 -8.38
N GLN A 70 -9.27 -17.27 -9.28
CA GLN A 70 -9.04 -17.75 -10.65
C GLN A 70 -9.54 -16.71 -11.63
N ALA A 71 -8.80 -16.53 -12.71
CA ALA A 71 -9.20 -15.70 -13.84
C ALA A 71 -8.75 -16.35 -15.16
N VAL A 72 -9.37 -15.93 -16.26
CA VAL A 72 -8.95 -16.30 -17.61
C VAL A 72 -8.26 -15.09 -18.23
N LYS A 73 -7.03 -15.27 -18.70
CA LYS A 73 -6.29 -14.24 -19.43
C LYS A 73 -6.17 -14.60 -20.89
N GLU A 74 -6.30 -13.59 -21.74
CA GLU A 74 -5.99 -13.72 -23.15
C GLU A 74 -4.48 -13.60 -23.37
N THR A 75 -3.93 -14.52 -24.14
CA THR A 75 -2.55 -14.50 -24.59
C THR A 75 -2.52 -14.52 -26.10
N TYR A 76 -1.62 -13.70 -26.65
CA TYR A 76 -1.57 -13.43 -28.08
C TYR A 76 -0.32 -14.05 -28.68
N THR A 77 -0.47 -14.91 -29.70
CA THR A 77 0.66 -15.52 -30.40
C THR A 77 0.65 -15.21 -31.90
N CYS A 78 1.80 -15.44 -32.56
CA CYS A 78 1.89 -15.34 -34.01
C CYS A 78 1.08 -16.47 -34.67
N PRO A 79 0.11 -16.16 -35.56
CA PRO A 79 -0.72 -17.17 -36.21
C PRO A 79 0.08 -18.14 -37.11
N GLU A 80 1.21 -17.69 -37.67
CA GLU A 80 2.03 -18.50 -38.58
C GLU A 80 2.92 -19.54 -37.88
N CYS A 81 3.51 -19.20 -36.74
CA CYS A 81 4.49 -20.07 -36.07
C CYS A 81 4.18 -20.39 -34.60
N GLY A 82 3.16 -19.77 -34.01
CA GLY A 82 2.74 -19.96 -32.62
C GLY A 82 3.72 -19.49 -31.53
N ARG A 83 4.93 -19.03 -31.89
CA ARG A 83 6.03 -18.80 -30.92
C ARG A 83 6.16 -17.40 -30.36
N ALA A 84 5.89 -16.36 -31.17
CA ALA A 84 6.08 -14.99 -30.72
C ALA A 84 4.85 -14.49 -29.97
N ARG A 85 5.04 -13.94 -28.75
CA ARG A 85 3.99 -13.15 -28.09
C ARG A 85 3.72 -11.91 -28.95
N ALA A 86 2.56 -11.88 -29.59
CA ALA A 86 2.17 -10.86 -30.57
C ALA A 86 1.19 -9.88 -29.93
N SER A 87 1.59 -9.28 -28.80
CA SER A 87 0.70 -8.53 -27.93
C SER A 87 0.74 -7.01 -28.13
N ARG A 88 1.47 -6.50 -29.14
CA ARG A 88 1.57 -5.06 -29.42
C ARG A 88 1.47 -4.74 -30.92
N PRO A 89 0.49 -3.93 -31.33
CA PRO A 89 0.40 -3.44 -32.68
C PRO A 89 1.43 -2.33 -32.95
N ARG A 90 1.92 -2.27 -34.19
CA ARG A 90 2.72 -1.20 -34.77
C ARG A 90 1.77 -0.03 -35.06
N ARG A 91 1.97 1.09 -34.36
CA ARG A 91 1.03 2.25 -34.39
C ARG A 91 0.80 2.84 -35.78
N ASN A 92 1.81 2.84 -36.65
CA ASN A 92 1.79 3.56 -37.94
C ASN A 92 2.13 2.66 -39.14
N LYS A 93 1.87 1.35 -39.07
CA LYS A 93 2.20 0.42 -40.15
C LYS A 93 1.19 -0.71 -40.24
N ALA A 94 0.71 -0.98 -41.45
CA ALA A 94 -0.06 -2.17 -41.79
C ALA A 94 0.86 -3.21 -42.47
N PRO A 95 0.73 -4.51 -42.16
CA PRO A 95 -0.15 -5.11 -41.14
C PRO A 95 0.18 -4.69 -39.70
N ALA A 96 -0.82 -4.67 -38.81
CA ALA A 96 -0.63 -4.13 -37.47
C ALA A 96 0.44 -4.86 -36.66
N TYR A 97 0.71 -6.15 -36.92
CA TYR A 97 1.68 -6.93 -36.18
C TYR A 97 2.79 -7.47 -37.07
N ARG A 98 3.97 -7.69 -36.46
CA ARG A 98 5.08 -8.42 -37.09
C ARG A 98 5.70 -9.38 -36.09
N CYS A 99 5.79 -10.66 -36.46
CA CYS A 99 6.42 -11.67 -35.64
C CYS A 99 7.92 -11.41 -35.52
N TRP A 100 8.46 -11.36 -34.28
CA TRP A 100 9.90 -11.23 -34.11
C TRP A 100 10.66 -12.51 -34.50
N ASN A 101 10.00 -13.67 -34.44
CA ASN A 101 10.58 -14.98 -34.75
C ASN A 101 10.58 -15.27 -36.27
N CYS A 102 9.42 -15.52 -36.88
CA CYS A 102 9.32 -15.87 -38.31
C CYS A 102 9.20 -14.68 -39.27
N LYS A 103 9.18 -13.45 -38.74
CA LYS A 103 9.05 -12.19 -39.51
C LYS A 103 7.74 -11.99 -40.28
N ALA A 104 6.80 -12.92 -40.22
CA ALA A 104 5.47 -12.78 -40.80
C ALA A 104 4.77 -11.51 -40.29
N GLU A 105 4.06 -10.84 -41.18
CA GLU A 105 3.24 -9.67 -40.87
C GLU A 105 1.76 -10.05 -40.99
N PHE A 106 0.95 -9.65 -40.01
CA PHE A 106 -0.47 -10.04 -39.91
C PHE A 106 -1.27 -8.95 -39.19
N ASP A 107 -2.58 -8.88 -39.45
CA ASP A 107 -3.45 -7.84 -38.89
C ASP A 107 -3.99 -8.18 -37.50
N ALA A 108 -4.19 -9.48 -37.21
CA ALA A 108 -4.65 -9.96 -35.92
C ALA A 108 -3.81 -11.14 -35.42
N PRO A 109 -3.37 -11.13 -34.14
CA PRO A 109 -2.70 -12.28 -33.54
C PRO A 109 -3.68 -13.42 -33.27
N ALA A 110 -3.16 -14.65 -33.10
CA ALA A 110 -3.95 -15.76 -32.58
C ALA A 110 -4.19 -15.55 -31.08
N VAL A 111 -5.45 -15.65 -30.65
CA VAL A 111 -5.87 -15.46 -29.25
C VAL A 111 -6.01 -16.81 -28.57
N HIS A 112 -5.42 -16.95 -27.38
CA HIS A 112 -5.54 -18.13 -26.55
C HIS A 112 -5.97 -17.74 -25.14
N HIS A 113 -6.86 -18.54 -24.56
CA HIS A 113 -7.33 -18.36 -23.19
C HIS A 113 -6.47 -19.22 -22.26
N LYS A 114 -5.89 -18.59 -21.24
CA LYS A 114 -5.10 -19.26 -20.21
C LYS A 114 -5.74 -19.01 -18.86
N GLU A 115 -6.10 -20.08 -18.17
CA GLU A 115 -6.47 -20.01 -16.76
C GLU A 115 -5.26 -19.63 -15.92
N VAL A 116 -5.43 -18.63 -15.06
CA VAL A 116 -4.40 -18.14 -14.16
C VAL A 116 -4.95 -18.04 -12.75
N THR A 117 -4.11 -18.37 -11.79
CA THR A 117 -4.41 -18.09 -10.38
C THR A 117 -4.04 -16.63 -10.11
N THR A 118 -5.02 -15.86 -9.65
CA THR A 118 -4.83 -14.45 -9.27
C THR A 118 -4.48 -14.35 -7.80
N TYR A 119 -3.62 -13.42 -7.46
CA TYR A 119 -3.20 -13.09 -6.11
C TYR A 119 -3.41 -11.60 -5.88
N ARG A 120 -3.81 -11.22 -4.67
CA ARG A 120 -3.91 -9.83 -4.26
C ARG A 120 -3.43 -9.68 -2.83
N SER A 121 -2.38 -8.89 -2.62
CA SER A 121 -1.93 -8.57 -1.26
C SER A 121 -2.88 -7.58 -0.60
N ARG A 122 -2.95 -7.65 0.72
CA ARG A 122 -3.41 -6.54 1.57
C ARG A 122 -2.25 -6.15 2.48
N HIS A 123 -1.88 -4.88 2.44
CA HIS A 123 -0.66 -4.38 3.09
C HIS A 123 -0.79 -2.92 3.50
N SER A 124 -1.99 -2.38 3.67
CA SER A 124 -2.16 -0.99 4.07
C SER A 124 -1.82 -0.71 5.55
N ALA A 125 -1.87 -1.71 6.43
CA ALA A 125 -1.70 -1.58 7.88
C ALA A 125 -0.36 -1.01 8.31
N ALA A 126 0.71 -1.57 7.75
CA ALA A 126 2.07 -1.17 8.05
C ALA A 126 2.61 -0.14 7.03
N TRP A 127 1.75 0.49 6.23
CA TRP A 127 2.19 1.36 5.16
C TRP A 127 2.93 2.58 5.69
N VAL A 128 4.19 2.69 5.31
CA VAL A 128 5.02 3.87 5.51
C VAL A 128 5.27 4.51 4.16
N ASP A 129 4.71 5.69 3.98
CA ASP A 129 4.98 6.56 2.83
C ASP A 129 6.44 7.03 2.88
N LEU A 130 7.19 6.64 1.85
CA LEU A 130 8.61 6.96 1.64
C LEU A 130 8.82 7.49 0.22
N ALA A 131 7.81 8.15 -0.34
CA ALA A 131 7.80 8.60 -1.72
C ALA A 131 9.03 9.47 -2.01
N GLY A 132 9.80 9.10 -3.04
CA GLY A 132 10.97 9.85 -3.48
C GLY A 132 12.21 9.73 -2.58
N LEU A 133 12.17 8.95 -1.49
CA LEU A 133 13.30 8.83 -0.56
C LEU A 133 14.53 8.15 -1.20
N LEU A 134 14.28 7.14 -2.04
CA LEU A 134 15.33 6.41 -2.77
C LEU A 134 14.99 6.40 -4.26
N ILE A 135 16.00 6.59 -5.10
CA ILE A 135 15.83 6.52 -6.56
C ILE A 135 15.90 5.07 -7.04
N GLY A 136 15.38 4.82 -8.24
CA GLY A 136 15.29 3.48 -8.82
C GLY A 136 16.63 2.75 -8.96
N ALA A 137 17.73 3.47 -9.20
CA ALA A 137 19.07 2.88 -9.24
C ALA A 137 19.51 2.34 -7.88
N GLU A 138 19.23 3.09 -6.80
CA GLU A 138 19.54 2.66 -5.43
C GLU A 138 18.70 1.44 -5.04
N LEU A 139 17.38 1.47 -5.29
CA LEU A 139 16.50 0.33 -5.01
C LEU A 139 16.93 -0.95 -5.73
N ARG A 140 17.29 -0.84 -7.02
CA ARG A 140 17.81 -1.98 -7.78
C ARG A 140 19.09 -2.54 -7.17
N SER A 141 20.00 -1.67 -6.70
CA SER A 141 21.27 -2.11 -6.07
C SER A 141 21.07 -2.92 -4.78
N LEU A 142 19.91 -2.80 -4.14
CA LEU A 142 19.53 -3.53 -2.93
C LEU A 142 18.92 -4.91 -3.23
N CYS A 143 18.54 -5.18 -4.48
CA CYS A 143 18.00 -6.48 -4.88
C CYS A 143 19.10 -7.53 -4.95
N HIS A 144 18.76 -8.80 -4.68
CA HIS A 144 19.70 -9.91 -4.85
C HIS A 144 20.20 -10.04 -6.30
N SER A 145 19.43 -9.55 -7.27
CA SER A 145 19.81 -9.47 -8.68
C SER A 145 19.47 -8.09 -9.25
N PRO A 146 20.39 -7.11 -9.17
CA PRO A 146 20.11 -5.71 -9.50
C PRO A 146 19.65 -5.43 -10.93
N ASN A 147 20.10 -6.23 -11.89
CA ASN A 147 19.76 -6.09 -13.32
C ASN A 147 18.43 -6.78 -13.69
N SER A 148 17.78 -7.45 -12.73
CA SER A 148 16.51 -8.12 -12.95
C SER A 148 15.42 -7.13 -13.36
N GLN A 149 14.65 -7.51 -14.39
CA GLN A 149 13.49 -6.74 -14.85
C GLN A 149 12.16 -7.30 -14.31
N LEU A 150 12.20 -8.27 -13.38
CA LEU A 150 11.01 -8.89 -12.82
C LEU A 150 10.17 -7.88 -12.03
N SER A 151 8.86 -8.09 -11.93
CA SER A 151 7.99 -7.26 -11.11
C SER A 151 8.16 -7.52 -9.61
N LEU A 152 8.46 -8.78 -9.25
CA LEU A 152 8.66 -9.24 -7.88
C LEU A 152 10.12 -9.66 -7.71
N ARG A 153 10.91 -8.90 -6.95
CA ARG A 153 12.36 -9.13 -6.80
C ARG A 153 12.72 -9.34 -5.34
N PRO A 154 13.46 -10.42 -4.99
CA PRO A 154 14.04 -10.55 -3.66
C PRO A 154 14.96 -9.37 -3.34
N LEU A 155 14.78 -8.80 -2.16
CA LEU A 155 15.41 -7.58 -1.70
C LEU A 155 16.13 -7.81 -0.38
N ASP A 156 17.30 -7.22 -0.22
CA ASP A 156 18.00 -7.22 1.07
C ASP A 156 17.35 -6.19 2.01
N TRP A 157 16.56 -6.72 2.95
CA TRP A 157 15.85 -5.91 3.93
C TRP A 157 16.79 -5.10 4.83
N ALA A 158 17.88 -5.70 5.29
CA ALA A 158 18.79 -5.06 6.23
C ALA A 158 19.43 -3.81 5.60
N ARG A 159 19.84 -3.93 4.33
CA ARG A 159 20.44 -2.82 3.57
C ARG A 159 19.42 -1.75 3.20
N LEU A 160 18.19 -2.13 2.84
CA LEU A 160 17.12 -1.15 2.63
C LEU A 160 16.84 -0.36 3.91
N ARG A 161 16.70 -1.06 5.04
CA ARG A 161 16.46 -0.44 6.34
C ARG A 161 17.58 0.54 6.71
N GLU A 162 18.84 0.16 6.52
CA GLU A 162 19.98 1.05 6.74
C GLU A 162 19.89 2.32 5.90
N LYS A 163 19.58 2.20 4.60
CA LYS A 163 19.38 3.34 3.70
C LYS A 163 18.23 4.23 4.14
N ILE A 164 17.09 3.65 4.52
CA ILE A 164 15.95 4.41 5.04
C ILE A 164 16.35 5.17 6.31
N VAL A 165 17.06 4.52 7.23
CA VAL A 165 17.51 5.12 8.50
C VAL A 165 18.45 6.31 8.26
N VAL A 166 19.46 6.13 7.41
CA VAL A 166 20.44 7.17 7.09
C VAL A 166 19.80 8.35 6.36
N SER A 167 18.99 8.09 5.32
CA SER A 167 18.34 9.14 4.54
C SER A 167 17.28 9.89 5.34
N SER A 168 16.51 9.21 6.20
CA SER A 168 15.53 9.87 7.06
C SER A 168 16.17 10.69 8.18
N ALA A 169 17.30 10.26 8.77
CA ALA A 169 18.05 11.07 9.72
C ALA A 169 18.51 12.41 9.13
N ALA A 170 18.77 12.46 7.82
CA ALA A 170 19.18 13.68 7.11
C ALA A 170 18.02 14.59 6.66
N THR A 171 16.80 14.06 6.51
CA THR A 171 15.66 14.80 5.94
C THR A 171 14.55 15.10 6.97
N SER A 172 14.48 14.37 8.07
CA SER A 172 13.80 14.72 9.34
C SER A 172 13.71 13.46 10.21
N VAL A 173 13.99 13.60 11.50
CA VAL A 173 14.05 12.60 12.60
C VAL A 173 12.82 11.65 12.74
N ARG A 174 11.82 11.68 11.86
CA ARG A 174 10.44 11.20 12.09
C ARG A 174 10.03 9.89 11.43
N ILE A 175 10.81 9.34 10.49
CA ILE A 175 10.49 8.05 9.81
C ILE A 175 11.16 6.85 10.51
N THR A 176 12.33 7.09 11.11
CA THR A 176 13.23 6.10 11.71
C THR A 176 12.66 5.37 12.91
N ASP A 177 12.11 6.09 13.89
CA ASP A 177 11.70 5.48 15.16
C ASP A 177 10.47 4.56 15.00
N ARG A 178 9.56 4.89 14.09
CA ARG A 178 8.33 4.13 13.88
C ARG A 178 8.56 2.90 13.01
N ALA A 179 9.33 3.07 11.93
CA ALA A 179 9.84 1.94 11.17
C ALA A 179 10.62 1.03 12.14
N GLN A 180 11.59 1.54 12.92
CA GLN A 180 12.34 0.71 13.87
C GLN A 180 11.48 -0.06 14.86
N ARG A 181 10.42 0.52 15.43
CA ARG A 181 9.53 -0.19 16.38
C ARG A 181 8.67 -1.27 15.71
N GLN A 182 8.13 -1.00 14.53
CA GLN A 182 7.39 -2.01 13.75
C GLN A 182 8.32 -3.11 13.19
N LEU A 183 9.60 -2.79 12.99
CA LEU A 183 10.62 -3.68 12.41
C LEU A 183 11.44 -4.46 13.45
N ALA A 184 11.37 -4.09 14.73
CA ALA A 184 12.10 -4.76 15.82
C ALA A 184 11.32 -5.93 16.45
N GLY A 185 9.98 -5.93 16.36
CA GLY A 185 9.13 -6.97 16.93
C GLY A 185 8.69 -7.96 15.85
N GLY A 186 9.37 -9.12 15.78
CA GLY A 186 8.91 -10.23 14.95
C GLY A 186 7.43 -10.52 15.21
N HIS A 187 6.65 -10.60 14.12
CA HIS A 187 5.25 -11.02 14.05
C HIS A 187 4.41 -10.68 15.29
N ARG A 188 3.97 -9.43 15.46
CA ARG A 188 2.86 -9.17 16.37
C ARG A 188 1.96 -8.02 15.91
N LEU A 189 0.71 -8.40 15.64
CA LEU A 189 -0.52 -7.62 15.54
C LEU A 189 -0.33 -6.18 15.05
N VAL A 190 -0.46 -6.00 13.74
CA VAL A 190 -0.51 -4.66 13.14
C VAL A 190 -1.97 -4.22 13.05
N MET A 191 -2.24 -3.05 13.60
CA MET A 191 -3.47 -2.29 13.37
C MET A 191 -3.67 -2.04 11.89
N VAL A 192 -4.72 -2.63 11.32
CA VAL A 192 -4.99 -2.56 9.90
C VAL A 192 -5.56 -1.19 9.52
N ARG A 193 -4.87 -0.52 8.62
CA ARG A 193 -5.42 0.49 7.73
C ARG A 193 -5.91 -0.33 6.55
N ALA A 194 -7.12 -0.11 6.07
CA ALA A 194 -7.43 -0.49 4.71
C ALA A 194 -8.14 0.64 4.03
N ARG A 195 -7.87 0.78 2.76
CA ARG A 195 -8.28 1.94 1.98
C ARG A 195 -8.97 1.44 0.66
N VAL A 196 -9.24 0.13 0.59
CA VAL A 196 -10.14 -0.49 -0.40
C VAL A 196 -11.52 0.17 -0.33
N GLY A 197 -11.91 0.88 -1.39
CA GLY A 197 -13.24 1.50 -1.51
C GLY A 197 -13.33 2.96 -1.05
N GLN A 198 -12.20 3.68 -0.93
CA GLN A 198 -12.10 5.02 -0.35
C GLN A 198 -13.16 6.02 -0.85
N GLY A 199 -13.56 5.98 -2.13
CA GLY A 199 -14.61 6.84 -2.65
C GLY A 199 -16.01 6.55 -2.08
N ALA A 200 -16.42 5.28 -2.05
CA ALA A 200 -17.73 4.87 -1.53
C ALA A 200 -17.77 4.90 0.00
N PHE A 201 -16.70 4.47 0.66
CA PHE A 201 -16.58 4.50 2.11
C PHE A 201 -16.50 5.93 2.66
N ARG A 202 -15.68 6.81 2.06
CA ARG A 202 -15.64 8.22 2.43
C ARG A 202 -16.99 8.90 2.22
N ARG A 203 -17.70 8.57 1.13
CA ARG A 203 -19.04 9.10 0.88
C ARG A 203 -20.02 8.65 1.98
N HIS A 204 -19.99 7.37 2.33
CA HIS A 204 -20.80 6.84 3.42
C HIS A 204 -20.50 7.52 4.77
N LEU A 205 -19.22 7.71 5.12
CA LEU A 205 -18.86 8.44 6.35
C LEU A 205 -19.28 9.91 6.31
N LEU A 206 -19.21 10.58 5.15
CA LEU A 206 -19.70 11.95 4.99
C LEU A 206 -21.22 12.03 5.14
N GLU A 207 -21.96 11.01 4.69
CA GLU A 207 -23.42 10.91 4.88
C GLU A 207 -23.78 10.63 6.34
N GLU A 208 -23.02 9.77 7.03
CA GLU A 208 -23.28 9.36 8.42
C GLU A 208 -22.82 10.40 9.45
N GLN A 209 -21.62 10.96 9.30
CA GLN A 209 -20.97 11.84 10.29
C GLN A 209 -21.06 13.33 9.91
N GLY A 210 -21.44 13.63 8.67
CA GLY A 210 -21.32 14.97 8.11
C GLY A 210 -19.87 15.38 7.81
N ALA A 211 -19.68 16.62 7.38
CA ALA A 211 -18.36 17.19 7.14
C ALA A 211 -17.69 17.65 8.46
N VAL A 212 -17.41 16.68 9.33
CA VAL A 212 -16.85 16.90 10.67
C VAL A 212 -15.56 16.11 10.80
N CYS A 213 -14.46 16.79 11.11
CA CYS A 213 -13.25 16.13 11.55
C CYS A 213 -13.46 15.63 12.99
N ALA A 214 -13.21 14.36 13.25
CA ALA A 214 -13.30 13.77 14.58
C ALA A 214 -12.40 14.48 15.61
N PHE A 215 -11.32 15.15 15.20
CA PHE A 215 -10.40 15.80 16.14
C PHE A 215 -10.63 17.30 16.31
N THR A 216 -11.12 17.99 15.27
CA THR A 216 -11.27 19.45 15.29
C THR A 216 -12.69 19.95 15.14
N GLY A 217 -13.66 19.07 14.88
CA GLY A 217 -15.03 19.45 14.59
C GLY A 217 -15.25 19.83 13.12
N PRO A 218 -16.24 20.69 12.81
CA PRO A 218 -16.63 21.03 11.44
C PRO A 218 -15.45 21.41 10.55
N ALA A 219 -15.38 20.82 9.36
CA ALA A 219 -14.32 21.08 8.39
C ALA A 219 -14.84 20.90 6.95
N PRO A 220 -14.27 21.60 5.95
CA PRO A 220 -14.65 21.39 4.56
C PRO A 220 -14.44 19.94 4.15
N ALA A 221 -15.41 19.32 3.47
CA ALA A 221 -15.29 17.94 3.02
C ALA A 221 -14.02 17.69 2.18
N ALA A 222 -13.57 18.69 1.42
CA ALA A 222 -12.32 18.64 0.64
C ALA A 222 -11.05 18.50 1.50
N ALA A 223 -11.09 18.90 2.78
CA ALA A 223 -9.99 18.73 3.72
C ALA A 223 -10.04 17.39 4.47
N LEU A 224 -11.15 16.65 4.36
CA LEU A 224 -11.42 15.43 5.11
C LEU A 224 -11.07 14.15 4.33
N GLU A 225 -10.36 13.27 5.02
CA GLU A 225 -10.05 11.92 4.61
C GLU A 225 -10.72 10.91 5.55
N ALA A 226 -11.09 9.74 5.01
CA ALA A 226 -11.60 8.65 5.81
C ALA A 226 -10.45 7.88 6.48
N ALA A 227 -10.30 8.05 7.78
CA ALA A 227 -9.48 7.19 8.62
C ALA A 227 -10.27 5.91 8.91
N HIS A 228 -9.80 4.77 8.41
CA HIS A 228 -10.54 3.52 8.55
C HIS A 228 -10.21 2.83 9.87
N LEU A 229 -11.22 2.17 10.45
CA LEU A 229 -11.06 1.32 11.64
C LEU A 229 -11.09 -0.13 11.15
N TYR A 230 -9.97 -0.83 11.19
CA TYR A 230 -10.01 -2.29 11.09
C TYR A 230 -9.59 -2.88 12.42
N SER A 231 -10.46 -3.74 12.95
CA SER A 231 -10.09 -4.70 13.98
C SER A 231 -9.70 -6.01 13.29
N TYR A 232 -8.46 -6.46 13.51
CA TYR A 232 -8.08 -7.83 13.19
C TYR A 232 -8.40 -8.68 14.42
N ALA A 233 -9.53 -9.40 14.39
CA ALA A 233 -9.80 -10.45 15.35
C ALA A 233 -9.02 -11.71 14.94
N ALA A 234 -8.50 -12.45 15.93
CA ALA A 234 -7.70 -13.67 15.74
C ALA A 234 -8.43 -14.81 14.99
N ASP A 235 -9.70 -14.62 14.63
CA ASP A 235 -10.58 -15.58 13.97
C ASP A 235 -10.82 -15.28 12.48
N GLY A 236 -10.16 -14.27 11.90
CA GLY A 236 -10.25 -13.97 10.47
C GLY A 236 -11.60 -13.42 10.01
N GLN A 237 -12.51 -13.07 10.93
CA GLN A 237 -13.80 -12.49 10.55
C GLN A 237 -13.71 -10.96 10.46
N HIS A 238 -13.79 -10.46 9.23
CA HIS A 238 -13.92 -9.04 8.94
C HIS A 238 -15.27 -8.51 9.43
N ARG A 239 -15.26 -7.58 10.40
CA ARG A 239 -16.44 -6.79 10.72
C ARG A 239 -16.21 -5.35 10.23
N PRO A 240 -16.99 -4.85 9.25
CA PRO A 240 -16.86 -3.49 8.71
C PRO A 240 -17.39 -2.44 9.68
N GLN A 241 -16.76 -2.31 10.85
CA GLN A 241 -17.28 -1.52 11.96
C GLN A 241 -16.55 -0.18 12.07
N GLY A 242 -16.83 0.70 11.11
CA GLY A 242 -16.69 2.16 11.23
C GLY A 242 -15.40 2.79 10.66
N GLY A 243 -15.45 4.11 10.55
CA GLY A 243 -14.35 5.01 10.13
C GLY A 243 -14.49 6.35 10.84
N LEU A 244 -13.45 7.16 10.91
CA LEU A 244 -13.52 8.55 11.36
C LEU A 244 -13.10 9.47 10.21
N LEU A 245 -13.79 10.58 10.03
CA LEU A 245 -13.31 11.63 9.14
C LEU A 245 -12.25 12.46 9.86
N LEU A 246 -11.07 12.58 9.26
CA LEU A 246 -9.97 13.38 9.80
C LEU A 246 -9.48 14.37 8.76
N ARG A 247 -9.06 15.55 9.18
CA ARG A 247 -8.30 16.44 8.29
C ARG A 247 -7.04 15.72 7.85
N ARG A 248 -6.62 15.88 6.59
CA ARG A 248 -5.45 15.19 6.03
C ARG A 248 -4.17 15.30 6.86
N ASP A 249 -3.88 16.48 7.39
CA ASP A 249 -2.74 16.72 8.28
C ASP A 249 -2.86 15.94 9.60
N LEU A 250 -4.03 16.02 10.25
CA LEU A 250 -4.30 15.32 11.51
C LEU A 250 -4.41 13.80 11.34
N HIS A 251 -4.97 13.34 10.22
CA HIS A 251 -4.99 11.94 9.83
C HIS A 251 -3.57 11.41 9.74
N ARG A 252 -2.66 12.16 9.09
CA ARG A 252 -1.25 11.77 9.04
C ARG A 252 -0.59 11.76 10.41
N LEU A 253 -0.83 12.77 11.26
CA LEU A 253 -0.27 12.80 12.62
C LEU A 253 -0.82 11.68 13.51
N PHE A 254 -2.11 11.37 13.35
CA PHE A 254 -2.77 10.26 14.01
C PHE A 254 -2.20 8.92 13.57
N ASP A 255 -2.07 8.73 12.25
CA ASP A 255 -1.44 7.56 11.68
C ASP A 255 -0.08 7.39 12.32
N LEU A 256 0.75 8.44 12.36
CA LEU A 256 2.10 8.43 12.95
C LEU A 256 2.13 8.20 14.47
N GLY A 257 0.98 8.20 15.15
CA GLY A 257 0.88 8.12 16.60
C GLY A 257 1.36 9.40 17.32
N LEU A 258 1.58 10.48 16.57
CA LEU A 258 1.90 11.80 17.12
C LEU A 258 0.66 12.45 17.74
N ILE A 259 -0.52 12.04 17.28
CA ILE A 259 -1.79 12.25 17.97
C ILE A 259 -2.40 10.87 18.22
N ALA A 260 -2.93 10.62 19.40
CA ALA A 260 -3.69 9.43 19.75
C ALA A 260 -5.01 9.86 20.43
N VAL A 261 -5.92 8.93 20.66
CA VAL A 261 -7.09 9.18 21.52
C VAL A 261 -6.97 8.30 22.75
N ASP A 262 -7.06 8.89 23.94
CA ASP A 262 -7.16 8.14 25.20
C ASP A 262 -8.52 7.43 25.24
N PRO A 263 -8.56 6.09 25.17
CA PRO A 263 -9.82 5.34 25.14
C PRO A 263 -10.59 5.38 26.47
N ARG A 264 -9.99 5.89 27.54
CA ARG A 264 -10.63 6.01 28.87
C ARG A 264 -11.39 7.31 29.02
N GLN A 265 -10.94 8.36 28.32
CA GLN A 265 -11.45 9.72 28.47
C GLN A 265 -12.04 10.27 27.16
N ASP A 266 -11.87 9.56 26.04
CA ASP A 266 -12.22 10.01 24.70
C ASP A 266 -11.62 11.40 24.38
N THR A 267 -10.39 11.64 24.83
CA THR A 267 -9.62 12.87 24.64
C THR A 267 -8.39 12.64 23.76
N LEU A 268 -7.95 13.69 23.06
CA LEU A 268 -6.76 13.64 22.22
C LEU A 268 -5.49 13.74 23.06
N ASP A 269 -4.55 12.85 22.81
CA ASP A 269 -3.19 12.92 23.34
C ASP A 269 -2.22 13.30 22.22
N VAL A 270 -1.57 14.44 22.39
CA VAL A 270 -0.55 14.95 21.47
C VAL A 270 0.84 14.65 22.04
N ALA A 271 1.68 14.01 21.23
CA ALA A 271 3.00 13.57 21.63
C ALA A 271 4.00 14.75 21.80
N PRO A 272 4.99 14.65 22.71
CA PRO A 272 5.95 15.72 22.98
C PRO A 272 6.73 16.23 21.76
N GLU A 273 6.88 15.40 20.73
CA GLU A 273 7.55 15.69 19.46
C GLU A 273 6.85 16.81 18.66
N LEU A 274 5.60 17.15 19.03
CA LEU A 274 4.83 18.25 18.47
C LEU A 274 4.86 19.53 19.33
N ALA A 275 5.59 19.56 20.46
CA ALA A 275 5.61 20.70 21.40
C ALA A 275 5.90 22.06 20.75
N GLY A 276 6.72 22.11 19.70
CA GLY A 276 7.04 23.33 18.96
C GLY A 276 5.96 23.83 17.99
N PHE A 277 4.84 23.11 17.84
CA PHE A 277 3.80 23.41 16.85
C PHE A 277 2.47 23.70 17.55
N VAL A 278 2.24 24.99 17.87
CA VAL A 278 1.11 25.46 18.70
C VAL A 278 -0.26 25.00 18.20
N ASP A 279 -0.46 24.95 16.89
CA ASP A 279 -1.74 24.54 16.29
C ASP A 279 -2.13 23.09 16.59
N TYR A 280 -1.14 22.22 16.83
CA TYR A 280 -1.35 20.82 17.19
C TYR A 280 -1.34 20.63 18.71
N THR A 281 -0.46 21.29 19.45
CA THR A 281 -0.37 21.12 20.91
C THR A 281 -1.66 21.54 21.62
N ARG A 282 -2.36 22.56 21.12
CA ARG A 282 -3.68 22.96 21.63
C ARG A 282 -4.76 21.87 21.48
N LEU A 283 -4.51 20.82 20.71
CA LEU A 283 -5.42 19.68 20.59
C LEU A 283 -5.29 18.74 21.79
N HIS A 284 -4.16 18.75 22.51
CA HIS A 284 -3.93 17.89 23.66
C HIS A 284 -5.02 18.11 24.73
N GLY A 285 -5.60 17.03 25.23
CA GLY A 285 -6.68 17.03 26.21
C GLY A 285 -8.06 17.41 25.68
N ARG A 286 -8.20 17.79 24.41
CA ARG A 286 -9.53 18.10 23.83
C ARG A 286 -10.34 16.82 23.63
N PRO A 287 -11.66 16.84 23.83
CA PRO A 287 -12.51 15.71 23.53
C PRO A 287 -12.59 15.47 22.01
N VAL A 288 -12.79 14.22 21.62
CA VAL A 288 -13.15 13.87 20.24
C VAL A 288 -14.49 14.52 19.89
N ALA A 289 -14.58 15.10 18.70
CA ALA A 289 -15.71 15.91 18.24
C ALA A 289 -16.90 15.10 17.71
N VAL A 290 -16.80 13.78 17.68
CA VAL A 290 -17.85 12.86 17.21
C VAL A 290 -18.13 11.80 18.26
N LEU A 291 -19.33 11.20 18.20
CA LEU A 291 -19.71 10.13 19.10
C LEU A 291 -18.98 8.82 18.73
N LEU A 292 -18.25 8.28 19.70
CA LEU A 292 -17.49 7.05 19.52
C LEU A 292 -18.36 5.83 19.84
N GLY A 293 -18.78 5.11 18.80
CA GLY A 293 -19.40 3.79 18.95
C GLY A 293 -18.42 2.70 19.41
N ARG A 294 -18.93 1.52 19.77
CA ARG A 294 -18.12 0.37 20.26
C ARG A 294 -17.00 -0.06 19.31
N GLY A 295 -17.23 0.00 17.99
CA GLY A 295 -16.19 -0.30 16.99
C GLY A 295 -15.04 0.71 17.02
N HIS A 296 -15.35 2.00 17.21
CA HIS A 296 -14.36 3.07 17.37
C HIS A 296 -13.51 2.87 18.61
N GLN A 297 -14.13 2.57 19.75
CA GLN A 297 -13.42 2.42 21.02
C GLN A 297 -12.40 1.27 21.01
N ALA A 298 -12.77 0.11 20.46
CA ALA A 298 -11.86 -1.03 20.38
C ALA A 298 -10.61 -0.72 19.52
N TRP A 299 -10.78 -0.01 18.42
CA TRP A 299 -9.67 0.40 17.54
C TRP A 299 -8.82 1.51 18.15
N LEU A 300 -9.44 2.52 18.76
CA LEU A 300 -8.70 3.58 19.45
C LEU A 300 -7.88 3.02 20.61
N ALA A 301 -8.40 2.03 21.33
CA ALA A 301 -7.65 1.33 22.37
C ALA A 301 -6.43 0.58 21.80
N ALA A 302 -6.60 -0.12 20.68
CA ALA A 302 -5.49 -0.81 20.03
C ALA A 302 -4.44 0.18 19.45
N HIS A 303 -4.87 1.33 18.91
CA HIS A 303 -3.97 2.44 18.52
C HIS A 303 -3.20 2.99 19.72
N TRP A 304 -3.91 3.22 20.83
CA TRP A 304 -3.33 3.70 22.07
C TRP A 304 -2.28 2.74 22.61
N ASP A 305 -2.58 1.44 22.68
CA ASP A 305 -1.64 0.42 23.16
C ASP A 305 -0.35 0.40 22.32
N LEU A 306 -0.49 0.50 21.00
CA LEU A 306 0.62 0.55 20.07
C LEU A 306 1.51 1.78 20.27
N HIS A 307 0.92 2.94 20.58
CA HIS A 307 1.63 4.22 20.55
C HIS A 307 1.95 4.83 21.91
N ARG A 308 1.31 4.36 22.99
CA ARG A 308 1.43 4.93 24.35
C ARG A 308 1.84 3.91 25.40
N ASN A 309 1.38 2.66 25.30
CA ASN A 309 1.73 1.62 26.29
C ASN A 309 3.03 0.86 25.97
N SER A 310 3.71 1.18 24.87
CA SER A 310 5.01 0.62 24.49
C SER A 310 6.21 1.52 24.86
N ARG A 311 6.08 2.34 25.92
CA ARG A 311 7.17 3.15 26.50
C ARG A 311 7.56 2.62 27.86
#